data_AF-A0A803Y4G4-F1
#
_entry.id   AF-A0A803Y4G4-F1
#
_cell.length_a   1.000
_cell.length_b   1.000
_cell.length_c   1.000
_cell.angle_alpha   90.00
_cell.angle_beta   90.00
_cell.angle_gamma   90.00
#
_symmetry.space_group_name_H-M   'P 1'
#
loop_
_entity.id
_entity.type
_entity.pdbx_description
1 polymer ?
#
loop_
_entity_poly.entity_id
_entity_poly.type
_entity_poly.pdbx_seq_one_letter_code
_entity_poly.pdbx_strand_id
1 'polypeptide(L)'
;LTTANKNGEETKQVEAQPEKWSISKHTQTYPTDAYGNLEFQGGGHSNKYIRVSYDTKPDSLLHLMVKDWQLELPKLLISVHGGLQNFEMQPKLKQVFGKGLIKAAMTTGAWIFTGGVSTDALKDHSSKSRGRICAIGIAPWGIVENKEDLIGKDVSL
;
A
#
# COMPACT_ATOMS: atom_id res chain seq x y z
N LEU A 1 -10.57 -14.39 -79.45
CA LEU A 1 -11.47 -14.86 -78.39
C LEU A 1 -10.66 -14.93 -77.11
N THR A 2 -11.03 -14.07 -76.18
CA THR A 2 -10.42 -13.77 -74.89
C THR A 2 -10.48 -14.92 -73.90
N THR A 3 -9.41 -15.14 -73.15
CA THR A 3 -9.51 -15.44 -71.71
C THR A 3 -8.32 -14.83 -70.97
N ALA A 4 -8.65 -14.03 -69.97
CA ALA A 4 -7.76 -13.15 -69.23
C ALA A 4 -7.10 -13.86 -68.04
N ASN A 5 -5.87 -13.44 -67.77
CA ASN A 5 -5.17 -13.54 -66.49
C ASN A 5 -6.08 -13.19 -65.31
N LYS A 6 -6.03 -13.99 -64.24
CA LYS A 6 -6.25 -13.53 -62.85
C LYS A 6 -5.34 -14.33 -61.91
N ASN A 7 -4.18 -13.76 -61.62
CA ASN A 7 -3.42 -14.04 -60.41
C ASN A 7 -4.28 -13.57 -59.22
N GLY A 8 -4.67 -14.50 -58.36
CA GLY A 8 -5.27 -14.18 -57.07
C GLY A 8 -4.18 -14.08 -56.01
N GLU A 9 -3.68 -12.86 -55.79
CA GLU A 9 -3.04 -12.50 -54.53
C GLU A 9 -4.12 -12.03 -53.54
N GLU A 10 -3.83 -12.25 -52.25
CA GLU A 10 -4.47 -11.69 -51.05
C GLU A 10 -5.83 -12.29 -50.64
N THR A 11 -6.10 -12.61 -49.38
CA THR A 11 -5.45 -12.22 -48.12
C THR A 11 -5.72 -13.34 -47.11
N LYS A 12 -4.68 -14.00 -46.58
CA LYS A 12 -4.83 -14.71 -45.30
C LYS A 12 -5.04 -13.62 -44.26
N GLN A 13 -6.26 -13.44 -43.77
CA GLN A 13 -6.51 -12.73 -42.53
C GLN A 13 -5.66 -13.41 -41.46
N VAL A 14 -4.53 -12.79 -41.12
CA VAL A 14 -3.81 -13.12 -39.90
C VAL A 14 -4.71 -12.61 -38.80
N GLU A 15 -5.56 -13.49 -38.28
CA GLU A 15 -6.32 -13.24 -37.06
C GLU A 15 -5.29 -12.86 -36.00
N ALA A 16 -5.24 -11.57 -35.67
CA ALA A 16 -4.26 -11.02 -34.75
C ALA A 16 -4.46 -11.74 -33.42
N GLN A 17 -3.44 -12.50 -33.02
CA GLN A 17 -3.40 -13.13 -31.69
C GLN A 17 -3.80 -12.07 -30.66
N PRO A 18 -4.74 -12.36 -29.74
CA PRO A 18 -5.15 -11.40 -28.74
C PRO A 18 -3.92 -10.90 -28.00
N GLU A 19 -3.73 -9.58 -28.02
CA GLU A 19 -2.54 -8.96 -27.48
C GLU A 19 -2.36 -9.35 -26.01
N LYS A 20 -1.14 -9.76 -25.63
CA LYS A 20 -0.84 -10.14 -24.25
C LYS A 20 -1.03 -8.93 -23.33
N TRP A 21 -1.86 -9.08 -22.31
CA TRP A 21 -2.10 -8.04 -21.32
C TRP A 21 -0.79 -7.57 -20.68
N SER A 22 -0.67 -6.27 -20.50
CA SER A 22 0.44 -5.62 -19.82
C SER A 22 -0.03 -4.30 -19.21
N ILE A 23 0.52 -3.96 -18.05
CA ILE A 23 0.17 -2.75 -17.31
C ILE A 23 0.34 -1.52 -18.21
N SER A 24 1.46 -1.41 -18.93
CA SER A 24 1.78 -0.26 -19.78
C SER A 24 0.83 -0.04 -20.95
N LYS A 25 0.14 -1.07 -21.43
CA LYS A 25 -0.75 -0.99 -22.62
C LYS A 25 -2.23 -1.00 -22.27
N HIS A 26 -2.59 -1.58 -21.14
CA HIS A 26 -3.98 -1.89 -20.79
C HIS A 26 -4.43 -1.22 -19.50
N THR A 27 -3.66 -0.26 -18.99
CA THR A 27 -4.06 0.58 -17.86
C THR A 27 -3.85 2.04 -18.21
N GLN A 28 -4.57 2.91 -17.51
CA GLN A 28 -4.46 4.35 -17.64
C GLN A 28 -4.41 4.97 -16.26
N THR A 29 -3.48 5.90 -16.06
CA THR A 29 -3.31 6.62 -14.80
C THR A 29 -4.25 7.81 -14.73
N TYR A 30 -4.88 7.99 -13.57
CA TYR A 30 -5.70 9.14 -13.23
C TYR A 30 -5.26 9.70 -11.86
N PRO A 31 -5.55 10.98 -11.56
CA PRO A 31 -5.38 11.51 -10.20
C PRO A 31 -6.10 10.63 -9.17
N THR A 32 -5.49 10.43 -8.01
CA THR A 32 -6.09 9.62 -6.95
C THR A 32 -7.31 10.34 -6.35
N ASP A 33 -8.34 9.56 -6.08
CA ASP A 33 -9.61 9.92 -5.44
C ASP A 33 -9.74 9.31 -4.03
N ALA A 34 -8.72 8.56 -3.57
CA ALA A 34 -8.73 7.84 -2.31
C ALA A 34 -7.54 8.29 -1.45
N TYR A 35 -7.77 9.31 -0.62
CA TYR A 35 -6.81 9.86 0.32
C TYR A 35 -7.53 10.64 1.41
N GLY A 36 -6.94 10.72 2.61
CA GLY A 36 -7.53 11.50 3.69
C GLY A 36 -7.09 11.01 5.05
N ASN A 37 -7.97 11.23 6.03
CA ASN A 37 -7.82 10.67 7.36
C ASN A 37 -8.71 9.43 7.50
N LEU A 38 -8.25 8.42 8.21
CA LEU A 38 -8.90 7.16 8.46
C LEU A 38 -9.08 7.01 9.96
N GLU A 39 -10.32 6.91 10.39
CA GLU A 39 -10.70 6.65 11.76
C GLU A 39 -11.28 5.24 11.83
N PHE A 40 -10.77 4.45 12.77
CA PHE A 40 -11.36 3.16 13.07
C PHE A 40 -12.41 3.36 14.16
N GLN A 41 -13.56 2.71 14.01
CA GLN A 41 -14.61 2.74 15.02
C GLN A 41 -14.06 2.32 16.39
N GLY A 42 -14.24 3.17 17.39
CA GLY A 42 -13.71 2.96 18.75
C GLY A 42 -12.20 3.21 18.91
N GLY A 43 -11.50 3.65 17.86
CA GLY A 43 -10.06 3.86 17.85
C GLY A 43 -9.62 5.20 18.43
N GLY A 44 -10.46 6.25 18.37
CA GLY A 44 -10.15 7.59 18.89
C GLY A 44 -8.92 8.28 18.28
N HIS A 45 -8.30 7.68 17.25
CA HIS A 45 -7.10 8.17 16.58
C HIS A 45 -7.33 8.25 15.07
N SER A 46 -7.06 9.43 14.52
CA SER A 46 -7.13 9.71 13.09
C SER A 46 -5.79 9.41 12.42
N ASN A 47 -5.77 8.50 11.44
CA ASN A 47 -4.56 8.10 10.70
C ASN A 47 -4.58 8.65 9.28
N LYS A 48 -3.44 8.97 8.67
CA LYS A 48 -3.42 9.43 7.28
C LYS A 48 -3.31 8.25 6.32
N TYR A 49 -4.01 8.32 5.18
CA TYR A 49 -3.90 7.33 4.11
C TYR A 49 -3.90 7.99 2.73
N ILE A 50 -3.31 7.29 1.75
CA ILE A 50 -3.35 7.65 0.34
C ILE A 50 -3.21 6.38 -0.52
N ARG A 51 -4.01 6.29 -1.58
CA ARG A 51 -3.84 5.31 -2.65
C ARG A 51 -2.91 5.89 -3.71
N VAL A 52 -1.87 5.14 -4.07
CA VAL A 52 -0.87 5.54 -5.07
C VAL A 52 -0.69 4.46 -6.14
N SER A 53 -0.21 4.86 -7.31
CA SER A 53 0.15 3.93 -8.38
C SER A 53 1.42 3.14 -8.03
N TYR A 54 1.56 1.94 -8.60
CA TYR A 54 2.70 1.04 -8.37
C TYR A 54 4.06 1.64 -8.80
N ASP A 55 4.04 2.60 -9.72
CA ASP A 55 5.21 3.27 -10.30
C ASP A 55 5.50 4.65 -9.66
N THR A 56 4.74 5.04 -8.64
CA THR A 56 4.96 6.28 -7.88
C THR A 56 6.38 6.28 -7.32
N LYS A 57 7.11 7.38 -7.55
CA LYS A 57 8.50 7.50 -7.09
C LYS A 57 8.56 7.55 -5.55
N PRO A 58 9.46 6.78 -4.92
CA PRO A 58 9.65 6.81 -3.46
C PRO A 58 9.92 8.23 -2.91
N ASP A 59 10.64 9.06 -3.66
CA ASP A 59 10.94 10.44 -3.26
C ASP A 59 9.68 11.30 -3.09
N SER A 60 8.66 11.08 -3.93
CA SER A 60 7.37 11.74 -3.80
C SER A 60 6.62 11.30 -2.54
N LEU A 61 6.70 10.01 -2.19
CA LEU A 61 6.11 9.49 -0.95
C LEU A 61 6.85 10.01 0.28
N LEU A 62 8.18 10.09 0.22
CA LEU A 62 8.98 10.68 1.30
C LEU A 62 8.65 12.17 1.50
N HIS A 63 8.52 12.91 0.39
CA HIS A 63 8.10 14.31 0.44
C HIS A 63 6.73 14.44 1.12
N LEU A 64 5.74 13.65 0.70
CA LEU A 64 4.41 13.62 1.31
C LEU A 64 4.47 13.36 2.82
N MET A 65 5.21 12.31 3.21
CA MET A 65 5.34 11.91 4.61
C MET A 65 5.98 12.99 5.48
N VAL A 66 7.05 13.63 5.01
CA VAL A 66 7.79 14.61 5.81
C VAL A 66 7.17 16.01 5.76
N LYS A 67 6.66 16.43 4.60
CA LYS A 67 6.19 17.80 4.38
C LYS A 67 4.70 17.94 4.68
N ASP A 68 3.88 17.14 4.03
CA ASP A 68 2.42 17.26 4.14
C ASP A 68 1.89 16.58 5.41
N TRP A 69 2.43 15.41 5.75
CA TRP A 69 2.04 14.66 6.95
C TRP A 69 2.83 15.04 8.19
N GLN A 70 3.87 15.87 8.03
CA GLN A 70 4.70 16.41 9.12
C GLN A 70 5.33 15.31 9.99
N LEU A 71 5.68 14.17 9.39
CA LEU A 71 6.43 13.13 10.06
C LEU A 71 7.89 13.57 10.23
N GLU A 72 8.44 13.34 11.42
CA GLU A 72 9.86 13.53 11.66
C GLU A 72 10.66 12.53 10.82
N LEU A 73 11.68 13.02 10.10
CA LEU A 73 12.54 12.17 9.27
C LEU A 73 13.23 11.11 10.14
N PRO A 74 13.13 9.81 9.80
CA PRO A 74 13.64 8.76 10.66
C PRO A 74 15.16 8.68 10.55
N LYS A 75 15.80 8.27 11.64
CA LYS A 75 17.23 7.90 11.64
C LYS A 75 17.47 6.43 11.25
N LEU A 76 16.41 5.63 11.28
CA LEU A 76 16.43 4.19 11.02
C LEU A 76 15.08 3.74 10.46
N LEU A 77 15.11 2.75 9.57
CA LEU A 77 13.91 2.07 9.08
C LEU A 77 13.88 0.65 9.63
N ILE A 78 12.76 0.25 10.23
CA ILE A 78 12.52 -1.12 10.67
C ILE A 78 11.45 -1.70 9.77
N SER A 79 11.76 -2.74 9.02
CA SER A 79 10.79 -3.43 8.16
C SER A 79 10.39 -4.76 8.77
N VAL A 80 9.09 -4.94 9.01
CA VAL A 80 8.52 -6.15 9.60
C VAL A 80 7.71 -6.86 8.52
N HIS A 81 8.15 -8.06 8.15
CA HIS A 81 7.47 -8.92 7.20
C HIS A 81 6.98 -10.19 7.91
N GLY A 82 5.77 -10.65 7.56
CA GLY A 82 5.25 -11.95 7.96
C GLY A 82 5.54 -13.03 6.91
N GLY A 83 5.39 -14.29 7.29
CA GLY A 83 5.37 -15.40 6.34
C GLY A 83 4.04 -15.51 5.60
N LEU A 84 4.01 -16.26 4.49
CA LEU A 84 2.80 -16.52 3.69
C LEU A 84 1.74 -17.36 4.44
N GLN A 85 2.17 -18.12 5.46
CA GLN A 85 1.31 -18.94 6.30
C GLN A 85 1.00 -18.24 7.62
N ASN A 86 -0.23 -18.40 8.08
CA ASN A 86 -0.64 -17.97 9.41
C ASN A 86 0.21 -18.69 10.47
N PHE A 87 1.20 -17.98 11.01
CA PHE A 87 2.02 -18.45 12.11
C PHE A 87 1.44 -17.90 13.41
N GLU A 88 0.92 -18.78 14.26
CA GLU A 88 0.48 -18.39 15.59
C GLU A 88 1.67 -18.39 16.55
N MET A 89 2.11 -17.19 16.91
CA MET A 89 3.19 -17.01 17.88
C MET A 89 2.65 -17.26 19.29
N GLN A 90 3.42 -17.98 20.12
CA GLN A 90 3.08 -18.15 21.54
C GLN A 90 2.87 -16.77 22.21
N PRO A 91 1.84 -16.59 23.06
CA PRO A 91 1.47 -15.29 23.62
C PRO A 91 2.63 -14.55 24.30
N LYS A 92 3.47 -15.27 25.05
CA LYS A 92 4.65 -14.70 25.73
C LYS A 92 5.68 -14.15 24.74
N LEU A 93 5.89 -14.84 23.62
CA LEU A 93 6.83 -14.41 22.58
C LEU A 93 6.27 -13.19 21.83
N LYS A 94 4.96 -13.17 21.51
CA LYS A 94 4.28 -12.00 20.92
C LYS A 94 4.45 -10.76 21.79
N GLN A 95 4.32 -10.93 23.12
CA GLN A 95 4.47 -9.85 24.09
C GLN A 95 5.92 -9.32 24.16
N VAL A 96 6.92 -10.20 24.28
CA VAL A 96 8.32 -9.80 24.36
C VAL A 96 8.79 -9.15 23.06
N PHE A 97 8.41 -9.72 21.92
CA PHE A 97 8.70 -9.17 20.60
C PHE A 97 8.09 -7.76 20.43
N GLY A 98 6.80 -7.59 20.72
CA GLY A 98 6.12 -6.30 20.61
C GLY A 98 6.76 -5.22 21.49
N LYS A 99 7.08 -5.54 22.75
CA LYS A 99 7.77 -4.62 23.66
C LYS A 99 9.17 -4.25 23.17
N GLY A 100 9.94 -5.22 22.68
CA GLY A 100 11.28 -4.98 22.14
C GLY A 100 11.25 -4.08 20.91
N LEU A 101 10.34 -4.35 19.97
CA LEU A 101 10.16 -3.55 18.77
C LEU A 101 9.76 -2.11 19.09
N ILE A 102 8.77 -1.93 19.96
CA ILE A 102 8.33 -0.61 20.42
C ILE A 102 9.48 0.14 21.09
N LYS A 103 10.22 -0.52 21.98
CA LYS A 103 11.34 0.09 22.67
C LYS A 103 12.43 0.55 21.70
N ALA A 104 12.78 -0.29 20.73
CA ALA A 104 13.78 0.04 19.71
C ALA A 104 13.36 1.25 18.85
N ALA A 105 12.11 1.26 18.39
CA ALA A 105 11.58 2.36 17.58
C ALA A 105 11.54 3.68 18.34
N MET A 106 11.06 3.66 19.60
CA MET A 106 11.04 4.86 20.44
C MET A 106 12.44 5.39 20.78
N THR A 107 13.41 4.51 21.02
CA THR A 107 14.77 4.91 21.38
C THR A 107 15.52 5.53 20.20
N THR A 108 15.24 5.08 18.98
CA THR A 108 15.98 5.50 17.78
C THR A 108 15.27 6.55 16.94
N GLY A 109 13.97 6.76 17.16
CA GLY A 109 13.12 7.54 16.25
C GLY A 109 12.95 6.84 14.90
N ALA A 110 12.84 5.49 14.91
CA ALA A 110 12.69 4.72 13.69
C ALA A 110 11.26 4.76 13.15
N TRP A 111 11.11 4.70 11.83
CA TRP A 111 9.84 4.35 11.19
C TRP A 111 9.72 2.84 11.06
N ILE A 112 8.54 2.31 11.37
CA ILE A 112 8.22 0.90 11.23
C ILE A 112 7.40 0.70 9.95
N PHE A 113 7.89 -0.07 9.00
CA PHE A 113 7.16 -0.46 7.79
C PHE A 113 6.62 -1.88 7.94
N THR A 114 5.34 -2.06 7.62
CA THR A 114 4.63 -3.36 7.68
C THR A 114 3.67 -3.50 6.48
N GLY A 115 3.21 -4.72 6.21
CA GLY A 115 2.27 -5.04 5.11
C GLY A 115 0.83 -4.53 5.29
N GLY A 116 0.57 -3.62 6.24
CA GLY A 116 -0.74 -2.98 6.43
C GLY A 116 -1.83 -3.84 7.09
N VAL A 117 -1.59 -5.13 7.30
CA VAL A 117 -2.51 -5.99 8.09
C VAL A 117 -2.20 -5.78 9.58
N SER A 118 -3.23 -5.47 10.37
CA SER A 118 -3.16 -5.12 11.80
C SER A 118 -2.15 -5.96 12.58
N THR A 119 -0.95 -5.43 12.81
CA THR A 119 -0.01 -6.03 13.76
C THR A 119 -0.47 -5.66 15.16
N ASP A 120 -1.16 -6.56 15.85
CA ASP A 120 -1.67 -6.33 17.22
C ASP A 120 -0.58 -5.87 18.22
N ALA A 121 0.69 -6.09 17.89
CA ALA A 121 1.83 -5.65 18.69
C ALA A 121 1.90 -4.13 18.92
N LEU A 122 1.26 -3.30 18.08
CA LEU A 122 1.27 -1.84 18.23
C LEU A 122 0.04 -1.26 18.94
N LYS A 123 -1.02 -2.05 19.19
CA LYS A 123 -2.28 -1.55 19.76
C LYS A 123 -2.16 -1.11 21.23
N ASP A 124 -1.35 -1.80 22.03
CA ASP A 124 -1.30 -1.60 23.49
C ASP A 124 -0.57 -0.32 23.95
N HIS A 125 0.15 0.36 23.06
CA HIS A 125 1.02 1.49 23.43
C HIS A 125 0.60 2.86 22.85
N SER A 126 -0.47 2.92 22.04
CA SER A 126 -0.95 4.18 21.45
C SER A 126 -1.48 5.18 22.49
N SER A 127 -1.91 4.71 23.67
CA SER A 127 -2.78 5.50 24.53
C SER A 127 -2.10 6.51 25.48
N LYS A 128 -0.78 6.52 25.71
CA LYS A 128 -0.21 7.32 26.83
C LYS A 128 1.19 7.95 26.70
N SER A 129 1.88 7.97 25.55
CA SER A 129 3.28 8.45 25.51
C SER A 129 3.56 9.62 24.56
N ARG A 130 4.40 10.55 25.03
CA ARG A 130 4.95 11.72 24.32
C ARG A 130 5.90 11.38 23.15
N GLY A 131 6.13 10.09 22.87
CA GLY A 131 6.90 9.62 21.71
C GLY A 131 6.01 8.81 20.80
N ARG A 132 5.40 9.46 19.80
CA ARG A 132 4.55 8.75 18.84
C ARG A 132 5.43 7.91 17.92
N ILE A 133 5.28 6.59 18.01
CA ILE A 133 5.91 5.66 17.06
C ILE A 133 5.27 5.91 15.70
N CYS A 134 6.10 6.07 14.66
CA CYS A 134 5.61 6.15 13.29
C CYS A 134 5.58 4.73 12.70
N ALA A 135 4.37 4.24 12.42
CA ALA A 135 4.16 2.99 11.73
C ALA A 135 3.43 3.23 10.41
N ILE A 136 3.95 2.63 9.34
CA ILE A 136 3.49 2.80 7.97
C ILE A 136 3.07 1.43 7.45
N GLY A 137 1.78 1.28 7.16
CA GLY A 137 1.21 0.10 6.54
C GLY A 137 1.18 0.24 5.02
N ILE A 138 1.74 -0.72 4.30
CA ILE A 138 1.68 -0.80 2.84
C ILE A 138 0.86 -2.03 2.48
N ALA A 139 -0.35 -1.83 1.97
CA ALA A 139 -1.26 -2.90 1.56
C ALA A 139 -1.64 -2.74 0.08
N PRO A 140 -1.72 -3.83 -0.70
CA PRO A 140 -2.31 -3.78 -2.04
C PRO A 140 -3.77 -3.34 -1.97
N TRP A 141 -4.15 -2.31 -2.74
CA TRP A 141 -5.53 -1.81 -2.75
C TRP A 141 -6.58 -2.89 -3.07
N GLY A 142 -6.22 -3.87 -3.91
CA GLY A 142 -7.12 -4.96 -4.31
C GLY A 142 -7.57 -5.87 -3.18
N ILE A 143 -6.85 -5.91 -2.05
CA ILE A 143 -7.17 -6.75 -0.89
C ILE A 143 -7.75 -5.96 0.29
N VAL A 144 -7.89 -4.65 0.16
CA VAL A 144 -8.48 -3.80 1.21
C VAL A 144 -9.98 -4.03 1.23
N GLU A 145 -10.50 -4.50 2.37
CA GLU A 145 -11.94 -4.64 2.60
C GLU A 145 -12.60 -3.27 2.74
N ASN A 146 -13.84 -3.14 2.27
CA ASN A 146 -14.61 -1.89 2.28
C ASN A 146 -13.86 -0.69 1.66
N LYS A 147 -12.97 -0.93 0.70
CA LYS A 147 -12.18 0.12 0.03
C LYS A 147 -13.03 1.18 -0.67
N GLU A 148 -14.28 0.86 -1.00
CA GLU A 148 -15.23 1.80 -1.60
C GLU A 148 -15.56 2.96 -0.64
N ASP A 149 -15.54 2.69 0.66
CA ASP A 149 -15.73 3.72 1.67
C ASP A 149 -14.57 4.70 1.69
N LEU A 150 -13.37 4.28 1.29
CA LEU A 150 -12.15 5.09 1.23
C LEU A 150 -12.04 5.93 -0.06
N ILE A 151 -13.06 5.91 -0.92
CA ILE A 151 -13.10 6.69 -2.16
C ILE A 151 -13.89 7.99 -1.91
N GLY A 152 -13.26 9.13 -2.19
CA GLY A 152 -13.81 10.46 -1.96
C GLY A 152 -12.83 11.36 -1.21
N LYS A 153 -13.07 12.67 -1.24
CA LYS A 153 -12.34 13.64 -0.40
C LYS A 153 -12.92 13.61 1.02
N ASP A 154 -12.04 13.52 2.02
CA ASP A 154 -12.40 13.63 3.45
C ASP A 154 -13.40 12.58 3.94
N VAL A 155 -13.13 11.31 3.65
CA VAL A 155 -13.88 10.19 4.24
C VAL A 155 -13.58 10.09 5.73
N SER A 156 -14.60 10.23 6.57
CA SER A 156 -14.57 9.82 7.99
C SER A 156 -15.44 8.56 8.15
N LEU A 157 -14.82 7.44 8.58
CA LEU A 157 -15.48 6.15 8.85
C LEU A 157 -15.66 5.87 10.34
#